data_AF-A0A259JVA4-F1
#
_entry.id   AF-A0A259JVA4-F1
#
_cell.length_a   1.000
_cell.length_b   1.000
_cell.length_c   1.000
_cell.angle_alpha   90.00
_cell.angle_beta   90.00
_cell.angle_gamma   90.00
#
_symmetry.space_group_name_H-M   'P 1'
#
loop_
_entity.id
_entity.type
_entity.pdbx_description
1 polymer ?
#
loop_
_entity_poly.entity_id
_entity_poly.type
_entity_poly.pdbx_seq_one_letter_code
_entity_poly.pdbx_strand_id
1 'polypeptide(L)'
;MSLLAATSIAATGTEPAMQWIDLGLTKGIDLGFFELRWYSLAYLAGIVLGYWHLTRMIKAPGAPMAQRHAEDLFFYCTLGIILGGRFGYALFYRPELFVSFGGDGWVSWELLRLWDGGMSFHGGVLGVLAAIAWVGLRAGLSFLRVADYIAVCVPFGMFFGRLANFVNGELWGRATDVAWAMEFCDLRHSETECLTSGLARHPSQLYQAGLEGLALIVILLYLFWRTRARYRPGLLV
;
A
#
# COMPACT_ATOMS: atom_id res chain seq x y z
N MET A 1 -1.90 56.91 -29.87
CA MET A 1 -2.89 55.88 -30.23
C MET A 1 -2.13 54.65 -30.66
N SER A 2 -2.42 53.53 -30.00
CA SER A 2 -1.61 52.32 -29.82
C SER A 2 -1.28 51.56 -31.10
N LEU A 3 0.01 51.28 -31.28
CA LEU A 3 0.54 50.24 -32.18
C LEU A 3 0.94 49.03 -31.32
N LEU A 4 0.67 47.84 -31.87
CA LEU A 4 1.24 46.54 -31.53
C LEU A 4 0.60 45.79 -30.35
N ALA A 5 -0.45 45.04 -30.72
CA ALA A 5 -0.57 43.66 -30.30
C ALA A 5 0.68 42.89 -30.74
N ALA A 6 1.37 42.27 -29.79
CA ALA A 6 2.25 41.14 -30.02
C ALA A 6 2.25 40.29 -28.75
N THR A 7 1.37 39.29 -28.76
CA THR A 7 1.39 38.11 -27.89
C THR A 7 2.78 37.51 -27.86
N SER A 8 3.46 37.55 -26.71
CA SER A 8 4.59 36.66 -26.43
C SER A 8 4.12 35.54 -25.50
N ILE A 9 3.38 34.58 -26.04
CA ILE A 9 3.39 33.23 -25.49
C ILE A 9 4.78 32.70 -25.85
N ALA A 10 5.70 32.79 -24.89
CA ALA A 10 6.94 32.04 -24.96
C ALA A 10 6.55 30.56 -24.87
N ALA A 11 6.33 29.93 -26.02
CA ALA A 11 6.33 28.48 -26.14
C ALA A 11 7.77 28.02 -25.88
N THR A 12 8.09 27.77 -24.61
CA THR A 12 9.23 26.93 -24.26
C THR A 12 8.97 25.57 -24.88
N GLY A 13 9.82 25.16 -25.82
CA GLY A 13 9.77 23.87 -26.51
C GLY A 13 10.12 22.69 -25.60
N THR A 14 9.43 22.58 -24.47
CA THR A 14 9.33 21.35 -23.70
C THR A 14 8.21 20.55 -24.33
N GLU A 15 8.52 19.34 -24.81
CA GLU A 15 7.48 18.35 -25.16
C GLU A 15 6.42 18.33 -24.04
N PRO A 16 5.13 18.32 -24.37
CA PRO A 16 4.08 18.29 -23.37
C PRO A 16 4.33 17.10 -22.44
N ALA A 17 4.24 17.32 -21.13
CA ALA A 17 4.43 16.26 -20.16
C ALA A 17 3.49 15.10 -20.47
N MET A 18 3.97 13.87 -20.27
CA MET A 18 3.18 12.67 -20.53
C MET A 18 1.88 12.72 -19.72
N GLN A 19 0.75 12.59 -20.40
CA GLN A 19 -0.54 12.60 -19.73
C GLN A 19 -0.84 11.19 -19.25
N TRP A 20 -1.07 11.05 -17.94
CA TRP A 20 -1.37 9.74 -17.36
C TRP A 20 -2.62 9.10 -17.99
N ILE A 21 -3.59 9.92 -18.39
CA ILE A 21 -4.83 9.45 -19.02
C ILE A 21 -4.61 8.80 -20.39
N ASP A 22 -3.55 9.19 -21.11
CA ASP A 22 -3.21 8.62 -22.42
C ASP A 22 -2.75 7.16 -22.31
N LEU A 23 -2.43 6.68 -21.11
CA LEU A 23 -2.13 5.28 -20.84
C LEU A 23 -3.38 4.37 -20.93
N GLY A 24 -4.59 4.94 -20.94
CA GLY A 24 -5.84 4.20 -21.07
C GLY A 24 -6.10 3.22 -19.91
N LEU A 25 -5.53 3.48 -18.73
CA LEU A 25 -5.65 2.63 -17.57
C LEU A 25 -7.04 2.79 -16.91
N THR A 26 -7.67 1.68 -16.58
CA THR A 26 -8.94 1.64 -15.84
C THR A 26 -8.68 1.23 -14.39
N LYS A 27 -9.58 1.61 -13.46
CA LYS A 27 -9.48 1.23 -12.03
C LYS A 27 -9.73 -0.28 -11.78
N GLY A 28 -10.31 -0.96 -12.76
CA GLY A 28 -10.63 -2.37 -12.68
C GLY A 28 -11.23 -2.91 -13.96
N ILE A 29 -11.75 -4.13 -13.86
CA ILE A 29 -12.51 -4.80 -14.90
C ILE A 29 -13.98 -4.76 -14.51
N ASP A 30 -14.80 -4.11 -15.34
CA ASP A 30 -16.25 -4.10 -15.16
C ASP A 30 -16.85 -5.42 -15.70
N LEU A 31 -17.48 -6.19 -14.83
CA LEU A 31 -18.17 -7.43 -15.17
C LEU A 31 -19.70 -7.22 -15.31
N GLY A 32 -20.17 -5.97 -15.27
CA GLY A 32 -21.57 -5.55 -15.35
C GLY A 32 -22.30 -5.59 -14.00
N PHE A 33 -22.16 -6.68 -13.23
CA PHE A 33 -22.77 -6.81 -11.89
C PHE A 33 -21.80 -6.51 -10.74
N PHE A 34 -20.51 -6.43 -11.04
CA PHE A 34 -19.43 -6.25 -10.07
C PHE A 34 -18.19 -5.67 -10.76
N GLU A 35 -17.57 -4.68 -10.14
CA GLU A 35 -16.30 -4.12 -10.61
C GLU A 35 -15.13 -4.80 -9.89
N LEU A 36 -14.34 -5.57 -10.63
CA LEU A 36 -13.12 -6.18 -10.10
C LEU A 36 -11.97 -5.18 -10.14
N ARG A 37 -11.75 -4.48 -9.02
CA ARG A 37 -10.73 -3.43 -8.90
C ARG A 37 -9.31 -4.00 -8.87
N TRP A 38 -8.39 -3.35 -9.58
CA TRP A 38 -6.96 -3.71 -9.57
C TRP A 38 -6.36 -3.64 -8.18
N TYR A 39 -6.82 -2.70 -7.36
CA TYR A 39 -6.40 -2.57 -5.98
C TYR A 39 -6.70 -3.82 -5.15
N SER A 40 -7.88 -4.41 -5.32
CA SER A 40 -8.28 -5.66 -4.65
C SER A 40 -7.41 -6.83 -5.12
N LEU A 41 -7.13 -6.90 -6.42
CA LEU A 41 -6.25 -7.92 -7.00
C LEU A 41 -4.80 -7.76 -6.53
N ALA A 42 -4.30 -6.53 -6.40
CA ALA A 42 -2.97 -6.24 -5.89
C ALA A 42 -2.80 -6.68 -4.43
N TYR A 43 -3.79 -6.38 -3.57
CA TYR A 43 -3.78 -6.89 -2.19
C TYR A 43 -3.84 -8.41 -2.14
N LEU A 44 -4.71 -9.03 -2.93
CA LEU A 44 -4.82 -10.49 -2.99
C LEU A 44 -3.51 -11.13 -3.45
N ALA A 45 -2.87 -10.58 -4.49
CA ALA A 45 -1.58 -11.06 -4.98
C ALA A 45 -0.49 -10.94 -3.90
N GLY A 46 -0.39 -9.80 -3.23
CA GLY A 46 0.55 -9.61 -2.13
C GLY A 46 0.34 -10.59 -0.97
N ILE A 47 -0.92 -10.81 -0.58
CA ILE A 47 -1.31 -11.77 0.46
C ILE A 47 -0.97 -13.21 0.07
N VAL A 48 -1.37 -13.64 -1.13
CA VAL A 48 -1.16 -15.01 -1.61
C VAL A 48 0.32 -15.30 -1.74
N LEU A 49 1.10 -14.39 -2.34
CA LEU A 49 2.54 -14.55 -2.50
C LEU A 49 3.27 -14.49 -1.16
N GLY A 50 2.89 -13.58 -0.27
CA GLY A 50 3.45 -13.49 1.08
C GLY A 50 3.21 -14.77 1.88
N TYR A 51 1.97 -15.28 1.90
CA TYR A 51 1.64 -16.53 2.59
C TYR A 51 2.35 -17.74 1.98
N TRP A 52 2.30 -17.88 0.66
CA TRP A 52 2.99 -18.95 -0.05
C TRP A 52 4.50 -18.95 0.23
N HIS A 53 5.11 -17.77 0.19
CA HIS A 53 6.54 -17.60 0.43
C HIS A 53 6.90 -17.93 1.86
N LEU A 54 6.14 -17.40 2.83
CA LEU A 54 6.31 -17.69 4.25
C LEU A 54 6.22 -19.20 4.53
N THR A 55 5.22 -19.89 4.00
CA THR A 55 5.07 -21.35 4.11
C THR A 55 6.27 -22.10 3.54
N ARG A 56 6.96 -21.57 2.53
CA ARG A 56 8.22 -22.15 2.06
C ARG A 56 9.39 -21.83 2.99
N MET A 57 9.49 -20.60 3.48
CA MET A 57 10.55 -20.17 4.38
C MET A 57 10.56 -20.97 5.69
N ILE A 58 9.40 -21.22 6.29
CA ILE A 58 9.31 -21.94 7.57
C ILE A 58 9.68 -23.43 7.47
N LYS A 59 9.70 -23.99 6.25
CA LYS A 59 10.19 -25.36 6.00
C LYS A 59 11.71 -25.42 5.88
N ALA A 60 12.39 -24.29 5.78
CA ALA A 60 13.84 -24.23 5.71
C ALA A 60 14.47 -24.42 7.11
N PRO A 61 15.70 -24.98 7.19
CA PRO A 61 16.36 -25.20 8.47
C PRO A 61 16.57 -23.92 9.26
N GLY A 62 16.27 -23.97 10.56
CA GLY A 62 16.41 -22.84 11.47
C GLY A 62 15.20 -21.91 11.52
N ALA A 63 14.06 -22.26 10.91
CA ALA A 63 12.82 -21.52 11.09
C ALA A 63 12.44 -21.42 12.59
N PRO A 64 12.04 -20.23 13.08
CA PRO A 64 11.63 -20.06 14.47
C PRO A 64 10.22 -20.62 14.72
N MET A 65 9.45 -20.92 13.68
CA MET A 65 8.02 -21.17 13.78
C MET A 65 7.56 -22.30 12.84
N ALA A 66 6.47 -22.96 13.23
CA ALA A 66 5.79 -23.99 12.43
C ALA A 66 4.63 -23.37 11.63
N GLN A 67 4.06 -24.15 10.71
CA GLN A 67 2.95 -23.74 9.84
C GLN A 67 1.74 -23.20 10.62
N ARG A 68 1.34 -23.85 11.72
CA ARG A 68 0.25 -23.37 12.58
C ARG A 68 0.46 -21.94 13.10
N HIS A 69 1.71 -21.56 13.38
CA HIS A 69 2.03 -20.21 13.86
C HIS A 69 1.96 -19.20 12.71
N ALA A 70 2.30 -19.60 11.48
CA ALA A 70 2.12 -18.76 10.30
C ALA A 70 0.63 -18.51 10.00
N GLU A 71 -0.22 -19.52 10.20
CA GLU A 71 -1.68 -19.40 10.11
C GLU A 71 -2.26 -18.50 11.21
N ASP A 72 -1.80 -18.67 12.45
CA ASP A 72 -2.15 -17.76 13.55
C ASP A 72 -1.73 -16.32 13.21
N LEU A 73 -0.48 -16.11 12.78
CA LEU A 73 0.02 -14.79 12.38
C LEU A 73 -0.82 -14.19 11.26
N PHE A 74 -1.20 -14.98 10.26
CA PHE A 74 -2.06 -14.51 9.18
C PHE A 74 -3.40 -14.00 9.70
N PHE A 75 -4.05 -14.77 10.58
CA PHE A 75 -5.32 -14.39 11.20
C PHE A 75 -5.18 -13.15 12.10
N TYR A 76 -4.26 -13.18 13.07
CA TYR A 76 -4.10 -12.11 14.05
C TYR A 76 -3.54 -10.82 13.42
N CYS A 77 -2.65 -10.91 12.43
CA CYS A 77 -2.19 -9.71 11.71
C CYS A 77 -3.31 -9.09 10.88
N THR A 78 -4.17 -9.90 10.25
CA THR A 78 -5.35 -9.38 9.54
C THR A 78 -6.29 -8.63 10.50
N LEU A 79 -6.58 -9.22 11.66
CA LEU A 79 -7.33 -8.53 12.72
C LEU A 79 -6.60 -7.27 13.20
N GLY A 80 -5.28 -7.33 13.37
CA GLY A 80 -4.44 -6.20 13.76
C GLY A 80 -4.52 -5.04 12.76
N ILE A 81 -4.48 -5.31 11.46
CA ILE A 81 -4.63 -4.28 10.41
C ILE A 81 -6.00 -3.63 10.50
N ILE A 82 -7.07 -4.45 10.61
CA ILE A 82 -8.46 -3.95 10.61
C ILE A 82 -8.73 -3.15 11.88
N LEU A 83 -8.51 -3.75 13.05
CA LEU A 83 -8.80 -3.14 14.33
C LEU A 83 -7.83 -1.99 14.63
N GLY A 84 -6.53 -2.23 14.46
CA GLY A 84 -5.50 -1.22 14.66
C GLY A 84 -5.67 -0.05 13.70
N GLY A 85 -5.94 -0.32 12.42
CA GLY A 85 -6.18 0.73 11.43
C GLY A 85 -7.41 1.57 11.76
N ARG A 86 -8.50 0.95 12.20
CA ARG A 86 -9.72 1.66 12.57
C ARG A 86 -9.58 2.44 13.87
N PHE A 87 -9.06 1.83 14.92
CA PHE A 87 -8.83 2.50 16.20
C PHE A 87 -7.77 3.60 16.08
N GLY A 88 -6.71 3.38 15.31
CA GLY A 88 -5.72 4.40 15.02
C GLY A 88 -6.30 5.55 14.20
N TYR A 89 -7.27 5.27 13.31
CA TYR A 89 -7.97 6.33 12.58
C TYR A 89 -8.78 7.21 13.52
N ALA A 90 -9.59 6.60 14.37
CA ALA A 90 -10.36 7.31 15.39
C ALA A 90 -9.42 8.08 16.34
N LEU A 91 -8.36 7.46 16.85
CA LEU A 91 -7.46 8.10 17.80
C LEU A 91 -6.70 9.29 17.23
N PHE A 92 -6.18 9.20 16.00
CA PHE A 92 -5.29 10.22 15.46
C PHE A 92 -5.99 11.27 14.59
N TYR A 93 -7.12 10.92 13.96
CA TYR A 93 -7.76 11.80 12.97
C TYR A 93 -9.19 12.18 13.32
N ARG A 94 -9.98 11.31 13.97
CA ARG A 94 -11.38 11.58 14.36
C ARG A 94 -11.75 11.02 15.75
N PRO A 95 -11.26 11.61 16.86
CA PRO A 95 -11.49 11.09 18.22
C PRO A 95 -12.97 11.00 18.62
N GLU A 96 -13.81 11.85 18.04
CA GLU A 96 -15.26 11.84 18.21
C GLU A 96 -15.91 10.49 17.86
N LEU A 97 -15.27 9.67 17.01
CA LEU A 97 -15.78 8.34 16.66
C LEU A 97 -15.91 7.40 17.87
N PHE A 98 -15.19 7.64 18.96
CA PHE A 98 -15.31 6.84 20.19
C PHE A 98 -16.63 7.05 20.92
N VAL A 99 -17.30 8.19 20.70
CA VAL A 99 -18.53 8.58 21.39
C VAL A 99 -19.70 8.83 20.44
N SER A 100 -19.49 8.71 19.13
CA SER A 100 -20.54 8.82 18.12
C SER A 100 -21.37 7.55 18.03
N PHE A 101 -22.40 7.49 18.88
CA PHE A 101 -23.45 6.48 18.84
C PHE A 101 -24.68 7.09 18.15
N GLY A 102 -24.66 7.13 16.82
CA GLY A 102 -25.71 7.73 16.00
C GLY A 102 -25.42 7.54 14.51
N GLY A 103 -26.47 7.50 13.69
CA GLY A 103 -26.36 7.40 12.22
C GLY A 103 -27.50 6.61 11.59
N ASP A 104 -27.74 6.86 10.30
CA ASP A 104 -28.87 6.29 9.54
C ASP A 104 -28.67 4.80 9.14
N GLY A 105 -27.64 4.15 9.66
CA GLY A 105 -27.26 2.78 9.34
C GLY A 105 -27.73 1.76 10.37
N TRP A 106 -27.67 0.47 10.01
CA TRP A 106 -28.00 -0.67 10.88
C TRP A 106 -26.98 -0.89 12.02
N VAL A 107 -25.79 -0.28 11.94
CA VAL A 107 -24.81 -0.19 13.03
C VAL A 107 -24.70 1.25 13.49
N SER A 108 -25.19 1.56 14.69
CA SER A 108 -25.21 2.93 15.21
C SER A 108 -23.84 3.42 15.70
N TRP A 109 -22.91 2.51 16.01
CA TRP A 109 -21.57 2.92 16.43
C TRP A 109 -20.68 3.12 15.22
N GLU A 110 -20.44 4.38 14.85
CA GLU A 110 -19.66 4.73 13.65
C GLU A 110 -18.24 4.14 13.67
N LEU A 111 -17.65 3.96 14.85
CA LEU A 111 -16.34 3.32 14.97
C LEU A 111 -16.28 1.93 14.34
N LEU A 112 -17.38 1.17 14.32
CA LEU A 112 -17.43 -0.18 13.75
C LEU A 112 -17.72 -0.19 12.24
N ARG A 113 -18.11 0.94 11.66
CA ARG A 113 -18.50 1.06 10.25
C ARG A 113 -17.27 1.16 9.33
N LEU A 114 -16.59 0.03 9.14
CA LEU A 114 -15.38 -0.06 8.30
C LEU A 114 -15.61 0.29 6.83
N TRP A 115 -16.86 0.15 6.35
CA TRP A 115 -17.25 0.43 4.96
C TRP A 115 -17.40 1.91 4.64
N ASP A 116 -17.48 2.79 5.64
CA ASP A 116 -17.48 4.24 5.41
C ASP A 116 -16.07 4.78 5.07
N GLY A 117 -15.07 3.88 5.01
CA GLY A 117 -13.67 4.25 4.88
C GLY A 117 -13.10 4.80 6.19
N GLY A 118 -11.89 5.36 6.13
CA GLY A 118 -11.18 5.84 7.33
C GLY A 118 -10.39 4.74 8.02
N MET A 119 -9.13 4.60 7.60
CA MET A 119 -8.15 3.65 8.14
C MET A 119 -6.82 4.37 8.34
N SER A 120 -6.16 4.13 9.46
CA SER A 120 -4.83 4.67 9.77
C SER A 120 -3.77 3.64 9.43
N PHE A 121 -2.79 4.04 8.61
CA PHE A 121 -1.61 3.21 8.35
C PHE A 121 -0.84 2.92 9.64
N HIS A 122 -0.56 3.94 10.46
CA HIS A 122 0.16 3.80 11.73
C HIS A 122 -0.56 2.85 12.69
N GLY A 123 -1.89 2.98 12.79
CA GLY A 123 -2.72 2.09 13.58
C GLY A 123 -2.63 0.64 13.10
N GLY A 124 -2.66 0.42 11.79
CA GLY A 124 -2.50 -0.91 11.20
C GLY A 124 -1.13 -1.52 11.51
N VAL A 125 -0.05 -0.75 11.38
CA VAL A 125 1.31 -1.19 11.72
C VAL A 125 1.39 -1.58 13.21
N LEU A 126 0.88 -0.75 14.12
CA LEU A 126 0.87 -1.06 15.55
C LEU A 126 0.06 -2.34 15.84
N GLY A 127 -1.08 -2.52 15.17
CA GLY A 127 -1.89 -3.72 15.29
C GLY A 127 -1.16 -4.99 14.82
N VAL A 128 -0.42 -4.91 13.72
CA VAL A 128 0.41 -6.03 13.23
C VAL A 128 1.55 -6.33 14.20
N LEU A 129 2.26 -5.32 14.70
CA LEU A 129 3.33 -5.52 15.68
C LEU A 129 2.79 -6.16 16.97
N ALA A 130 1.62 -5.72 17.44
CA ALA A 130 0.93 -6.33 18.58
C ALA A 130 0.54 -7.79 18.31
N ALA A 131 0.06 -8.11 17.11
CA ALA A 131 -0.27 -9.47 16.70
C ALA A 131 0.98 -10.39 16.66
N ILE A 132 2.09 -9.90 16.12
CA ILE A 132 3.37 -10.62 16.10
C ILE A 132 3.85 -10.89 17.53
N ALA A 133 3.81 -9.88 18.39
CA ALA A 133 4.16 -10.02 19.80
C ALA A 133 3.24 -11.03 20.51
N TRP A 134 1.93 -10.94 20.30
CA TRP A 134 0.95 -11.84 20.92
C TRP A 134 1.14 -13.30 20.52
N VAL A 135 1.28 -13.58 19.22
CA VAL A 135 1.52 -14.95 18.73
C VAL A 135 2.89 -15.45 19.20
N GLY A 136 3.92 -14.60 19.12
CA GLY A 136 5.27 -14.93 19.57
C GLY A 136 5.32 -15.30 21.04
N LEU A 137 4.74 -14.47 21.92
CA LEU A 137 4.70 -14.71 23.37
C LEU A 137 3.96 -16.00 23.71
N ARG A 138 2.78 -16.24 23.13
CA ARG A 138 1.99 -17.46 23.41
C ARG A 138 2.68 -18.75 22.97
N ALA A 139 3.46 -18.69 21.89
CA ALA A 139 4.14 -19.86 21.34
C ALA A 139 5.62 -19.97 21.76
N GLY A 140 6.11 -19.09 22.65
CA GLY A 140 7.51 -19.08 23.10
C GLY A 140 8.50 -18.73 21.99
N LEU A 141 8.07 -17.96 20.99
CA LEU A 141 8.88 -17.57 19.84
C LEU A 141 9.50 -16.19 20.05
N SER A 142 10.72 -16.01 19.54
CA SER A 142 11.37 -14.69 19.53
C SER A 142 10.67 -13.75 18.56
N PHE A 143 10.22 -12.59 19.08
CA PHE A 143 9.58 -11.53 18.30
C PHE A 143 10.41 -11.14 17.08
N LEU A 144 11.70 -10.84 17.27
CA LEU A 144 12.59 -10.41 16.18
C LEU A 144 12.75 -11.49 15.11
N ARG A 145 12.81 -12.76 15.49
CA ARG A 145 12.94 -13.86 14.52
C ARG A 145 11.66 -14.07 13.72
N VAL A 146 10.50 -13.87 14.33
CA VAL A 146 9.21 -13.90 13.60
C VAL A 146 9.11 -12.69 12.67
N ALA A 147 9.50 -11.50 13.16
CA ALA A 147 9.53 -10.27 12.37
C ALA A 147 10.46 -10.38 11.15
N ASP A 148 11.67 -10.96 11.29
CA ASP A 148 12.57 -11.24 10.17
C ASP A 148 11.88 -12.04 9.05
N TYR A 149 11.08 -13.05 9.41
CA TYR A 149 10.39 -13.89 8.43
C TYR A 149 9.23 -13.15 7.75
N ILE A 150 8.51 -12.32 8.50
CA ILE A 150 7.42 -11.49 7.97
C ILE A 150 7.98 -10.39 7.06
N ALA A 151 9.07 -9.74 7.46
CA ALA A 151 9.70 -8.62 6.74
C ALA A 151 10.10 -9.01 5.31
N VAL A 152 10.62 -10.22 5.10
CA VAL A 152 10.94 -10.74 3.75
C VAL A 152 9.71 -10.83 2.84
N CYS A 153 8.51 -10.97 3.40
CA CYS A 153 7.26 -11.09 2.65
C CYS A 153 6.57 -9.73 2.38
N VAL A 154 6.86 -8.70 3.19
CA VAL A 154 6.21 -7.37 3.08
C VAL A 154 6.39 -6.71 1.70
N PRO A 155 7.58 -6.76 1.06
CA PRO A 155 7.79 -6.11 -0.23
C PRO A 155 6.88 -6.61 -1.37
N PHE A 156 6.34 -7.82 -1.30
CA PHE A 156 5.34 -8.28 -2.28
C PHE A 156 4.10 -7.39 -2.26
N GLY A 157 3.55 -7.13 -1.07
CA GLY A 157 2.41 -6.23 -0.90
C GLY A 157 2.72 -4.81 -1.31
N MET A 158 3.92 -4.31 -0.96
CA MET A 158 4.37 -2.97 -1.37
C MET A 158 4.46 -2.85 -2.89
N PHE A 159 5.07 -3.82 -3.57
CA PHE A 159 5.21 -3.80 -5.03
C PHE A 159 3.85 -3.70 -5.73
N PHE A 160 2.94 -4.63 -5.47
CA PHE A 160 1.63 -4.63 -6.13
C PHE A 160 0.76 -3.44 -5.71
N GLY A 161 0.80 -3.06 -4.43
CA GLY A 161 0.06 -1.90 -3.94
C GLY A 161 0.47 -0.60 -4.63
N ARG A 162 1.78 -0.38 -4.80
CA ARG A 162 2.30 0.81 -5.49
C ARG A 162 1.98 0.81 -6.98
N LEU A 163 1.99 -0.35 -7.64
CA LEU A 163 1.49 -0.45 -9.01
C LEU A 163 -0.01 -0.14 -9.10
N ALA A 164 -0.81 -0.60 -8.14
CA ALA A 164 -2.23 -0.27 -8.11
C ALA A 164 -2.49 1.22 -7.84
N ASN A 165 -1.70 1.88 -6.99
CA ASN A 165 -1.77 3.33 -6.83
C ASN A 165 -1.48 4.05 -8.15
N PHE A 166 -0.49 3.57 -8.92
CA PHE A 166 -0.19 4.11 -10.24
C PHE A 166 -1.35 3.93 -11.21
N VAL A 167 -1.96 2.75 -11.26
CA VAL A 167 -3.14 2.44 -12.10
C VAL A 167 -4.39 3.21 -11.68
N ASN A 168 -4.49 3.63 -10.42
CA ASN A 168 -5.57 4.49 -9.94
C ASN A 168 -5.29 5.99 -10.10
N GLY A 169 -4.08 6.38 -10.52
CA GLY A 169 -3.69 7.79 -10.63
C GLY A 169 -3.54 8.51 -9.28
N GLU A 170 -3.30 7.79 -8.18
CA GLU A 170 -3.24 8.34 -6.82
C GLU A 170 -1.85 8.26 -6.19
N LEU A 171 -1.58 9.05 -5.14
CA LEU A 171 -0.28 9.08 -4.42
C LEU A 171 0.96 9.41 -5.27
N TRP A 172 0.73 10.16 -6.35
CA TRP A 172 1.72 10.86 -7.15
C TRP A 172 2.58 11.84 -6.34
N GLY A 173 3.76 12.12 -6.89
CA GLY A 173 4.83 12.81 -6.18
C GLY A 173 4.68 14.33 -6.18
N ARG A 174 5.79 14.99 -5.84
CA ARG A 174 5.94 16.44 -5.97
C ARG A 174 6.00 16.85 -7.45
N ALA A 175 5.67 18.11 -7.72
CA ALA A 175 5.85 18.72 -9.03
C ALA A 175 7.32 18.71 -9.45
N THR A 176 7.57 18.54 -10.75
CA THR A 176 8.91 18.37 -11.30
C THR A 176 8.93 18.61 -12.81
N ASP A 177 10.13 18.79 -13.33
CA ASP A 177 10.38 19.19 -14.71
C ASP A 177 11.20 18.11 -15.46
N VAL A 178 11.37 16.93 -14.87
CA VAL A 178 12.12 15.82 -15.49
C VAL A 178 11.40 15.28 -16.72
N ALA A 179 12.16 14.73 -17.67
CA ALA A 179 11.62 14.27 -18.96
C ALA A 179 10.56 13.15 -18.87
N TRP A 180 10.50 12.41 -17.76
CA TRP A 180 9.50 11.37 -17.51
C TRP A 180 8.42 11.80 -16.51
N ALA A 181 8.29 13.09 -16.24
CA ALA A 181 7.20 13.61 -15.42
C ALA A 181 5.85 13.32 -16.09
N MET A 182 4.84 13.07 -15.27
CA MET A 182 3.48 12.81 -15.74
C MET A 182 2.49 13.77 -15.10
N GLU A 183 1.54 14.23 -15.92
CA GLU A 183 0.37 14.93 -15.44
C GLU A 183 -0.69 13.90 -15.08
N PHE A 184 -0.99 13.82 -13.77
CA PHE A 184 -2.02 12.92 -13.26
C PHE A 184 -3.37 13.61 -13.24
N CYS A 185 -4.37 12.79 -13.47
CA CYS A 185 -5.76 13.15 -13.44
C CYS A 185 -6.29 13.19 -12.00
N ASP A 186 -6.83 14.31 -11.53
CA ASP A 186 -7.46 14.35 -10.20
C ASP A 186 -8.89 13.80 -10.26
N LEU A 187 -9.02 12.48 -10.19
CA LEU A 187 -10.31 11.78 -10.21
C LEU A 187 -11.10 11.90 -8.88
N ARG A 188 -10.66 12.74 -7.93
CA ARG A 188 -11.30 12.89 -6.61
C ARG A 188 -12.68 13.56 -6.66
N HIS A 189 -12.97 14.34 -7.69
CA HIS A 189 -14.22 15.11 -7.81
C HIS A 189 -15.23 14.48 -8.77
N SER A 190 -14.76 13.71 -9.75
CA SER A 190 -15.61 13.04 -10.75
C SER A 190 -14.82 11.87 -11.35
N GLU A 191 -15.45 10.70 -11.47
CA GLU A 191 -14.85 9.57 -12.20
C GLU A 191 -14.89 9.79 -13.72
N THR A 192 -15.67 10.77 -14.17
CA THR A 192 -15.95 11.05 -15.58
C THR A 192 -15.20 12.29 -16.08
N GLU A 193 -14.85 13.22 -15.20
CA GLU A 193 -14.14 14.46 -15.56
C GLU A 193 -12.70 14.40 -15.08
N CYS A 194 -11.79 14.34 -16.05
CA CYS A 194 -10.37 14.40 -15.77
C CYS A 194 -9.92 15.85 -15.59
N LEU A 195 -9.83 16.29 -14.34
CA LEU A 195 -9.25 17.59 -14.01
C LEU A 195 -7.74 17.43 -13.84
N THR A 196 -6.99 17.77 -14.90
CA THR A 196 -5.54 17.90 -14.83
C THR A 196 -5.18 19.24 -14.22
N SER A 197 -4.34 19.24 -13.19
CA SER A 197 -3.84 20.49 -12.59
C SER A 197 -2.88 21.29 -13.52
N GLY A 198 -2.53 20.76 -14.69
CA GLY A 198 -1.49 21.30 -15.57
C GLY A 198 -0.08 21.24 -14.97
N LEU A 199 0.09 20.46 -13.90
CA LEU A 199 1.35 20.32 -13.17
C LEU A 199 1.88 18.90 -13.34
N ALA A 200 2.97 18.78 -14.10
CA ALA A 200 3.71 17.54 -14.24
C ALA A 200 4.38 17.16 -12.92
N ARG A 201 4.29 15.88 -12.55
CA ARG A 201 4.81 15.36 -11.28
C ARG A 201 5.58 14.09 -11.46
N HIS A 202 6.38 13.77 -10.44
CA HIS A 202 7.04 12.47 -10.39
C HIS A 202 6.00 11.35 -10.24
N PRO A 203 6.10 10.28 -11.04
CA PRO A 203 5.39 9.03 -10.76
C PRO A 203 6.03 8.27 -9.61
N SER A 204 5.99 8.85 -8.40
CA SER A 204 6.62 8.28 -7.21
C SER A 204 6.12 6.88 -6.88
N GLN A 205 4.91 6.52 -7.29
CA GLN A 205 4.37 5.17 -7.16
C GLN A 205 5.27 4.15 -7.88
N LEU A 206 5.76 4.46 -9.09
CA LEU A 206 6.67 3.59 -9.83
C LEU A 206 8.04 3.51 -9.16
N TYR A 207 8.52 4.60 -8.57
CA TYR A 207 9.79 4.59 -7.82
C TYR A 207 9.67 3.72 -6.57
N GLN A 208 8.56 3.84 -5.84
CA GLN A 208 8.29 3.04 -4.64
C GLN A 208 8.07 1.57 -5.00
N ALA A 209 7.34 1.28 -6.10
CA ALA A 209 7.24 -0.09 -6.63
C ALA A 209 8.63 -0.64 -6.97
N GLY A 210 9.50 0.15 -7.61
CA GLY A 210 10.86 -0.27 -7.96
C GLY A 210 11.77 -0.48 -6.75
N LEU A 211 11.79 0.45 -5.80
CA LEU A 211 12.73 0.47 -4.68
C LEU A 211 12.20 -0.27 -3.45
N GLU A 212 11.04 0.12 -2.91
CA GLU A 212 10.43 -0.49 -1.73
C GLU A 212 9.76 -1.84 -2.05
N GLY A 213 9.39 -2.06 -3.31
CA GLY A 213 8.88 -3.32 -3.82
C GLY A 213 10.00 -4.20 -4.38
N LEU A 214 10.25 -4.07 -5.68
CA LEU A 214 11.07 -5.01 -6.46
C LEU A 214 12.51 -5.14 -5.93
N ALA A 215 13.20 -4.02 -5.66
CA ALA A 215 14.57 -4.08 -5.16
C ALA A 215 14.64 -4.75 -3.77
N LEU A 216 13.73 -4.39 -2.85
CA LEU A 216 13.65 -5.07 -1.55
C LEU A 216 13.28 -6.55 -1.68
N ILE A 217 12.38 -6.94 -2.60
CA ILE A 217 12.11 -8.35 -2.90
C ILE A 217 13.42 -9.05 -3.27
N VAL A 218 14.17 -8.52 -4.25
CA VAL A 218 15.42 -9.13 -4.71
C VAL A 218 16.44 -9.25 -3.57
N ILE A 219 16.65 -8.18 -2.82
CA ILE A 219 17.62 -8.12 -1.72
C ILE A 219 17.24 -9.10 -0.61
N LEU A 220 16.02 -9.04 -0.08
CA LEU A 220 15.61 -9.87 1.05
C LEU A 220 15.50 -11.36 0.67
N LEU A 221 15.04 -11.66 -0.55
CA LEU A 221 15.05 -13.05 -1.05
C LEU A 221 16.47 -13.58 -1.20
N TYR A 222 17.39 -12.78 -1.75
CA TYR A 222 18.79 -13.17 -1.86
C TYR A 222 19.40 -13.41 -0.48
N LEU A 223 19.23 -12.46 0.45
CA LEU A 223 19.74 -12.59 1.82
C LEU A 223 19.17 -13.82 2.53
N PHE A 224 17.86 -14.06 2.46
CA PHE A 224 17.22 -15.19 3.13
C PHE A 224 17.64 -16.55 2.55
N TRP A 225 17.65 -16.70 1.22
CA TRP A 225 17.82 -18.00 0.56
C TRP A 225 19.27 -18.33 0.18
N ARG A 226 20.10 -17.32 -0.11
CA ARG A 226 21.47 -17.52 -0.59
C ARG A 226 22.54 -17.27 0.47
N THR A 227 22.18 -16.71 1.62
CA THR A 227 23.14 -16.40 2.69
C THR A 227 22.72 -17.00 4.04
N ARG A 228 23.49 -16.72 5.11
CA ARG A 228 23.17 -17.10 6.49
C ARG A 228 22.34 -16.05 7.24
N ALA A 229 21.79 -15.04 6.55
CA ALA A 229 21.08 -13.93 7.18
C ALA A 229 19.92 -14.40 8.07
N ARG A 230 19.17 -15.44 7.66
CA ARG A 230 18.04 -16.00 8.43
C ARG A 230 18.38 -16.58 9.81
N TYR A 231 19.67 -16.75 10.11
CA TYR A 231 20.16 -17.23 11.41
C TYR A 231 20.58 -16.10 12.36
N ARG A 232 20.59 -14.84 11.89
CA ARG A 232 20.95 -13.65 12.68
C ARG A 232 19.68 -12.86 13.02
N PRO A 233 19.16 -12.96 14.25
CA PRO A 233 17.92 -12.28 14.64
C PRO A 233 17.99 -10.77 14.40
N GLY A 234 16.96 -10.22 13.76
CA GLY A 234 16.80 -8.79 13.49
C GLY A 234 17.60 -8.26 12.29
N LEU A 235 18.23 -9.12 11.50
CA LEU A 235 19.00 -8.68 10.33
C LEU A 235 18.13 -8.39 9.10
N LEU A 236 16.92 -8.95 9.02
CA LEU A 236 16.05 -8.87 7.85
C LEU A 236 14.90 -7.85 8.02
N VAL A 237 14.81 -7.22 9.19
CA VAL A 237 13.81 -6.19 9.54
C VAL A 237 14.39 -4.80 9.52
#